data_AF-A0A376MPX0-F1
#
_entry.id   AF-A0A376MPX0-F1
#
_cell.length_a   1.000
_cell.length_b   1.000
_cell.length_c   1.000
_cell.angle_alpha   90.00
_cell.angle_beta   90.00
_cell.angle_gamma   90.00
#
_symmetry.space_group_name_H-M   'P 1'
#
loop_
_entity.id
_entity.type
_entity.pdbx_description
1 polymer ?
#
loop_
_entity_poly.entity_id
_entity_poly.type
_entity_poly.pdbx_seq_one_letter_code
_entity_poly.pdbx_strand_id
1 'polypeptide(L)'
;MRFLYNKSLNESGTNIQLVGYRYSTSGYFNFADTTYSRMNGYNIETQDGVIQVKPKFTDYYNLAYNKRGKLQLTVTQQLGRTSTLYLSGSHQTYWGTSNVDEQFQAGLNTAFEDINWTLSYSLTKNAWQKGRDQMLALNVNIPFSHWAAF
;
A
#
# COMPACT_ATOMS: atom_id res chain seq x y z
N MET A 1 16.16 2.82 12.30
CA MET A 1 15.90 1.49 12.90
C MET A 1 14.86 0.73 12.10
N ARG A 2 15.03 -0.58 11.89
CA ARG A 2 14.07 -1.44 11.18
C ARG A 2 13.91 -2.75 11.95
N PHE A 3 12.65 -3.09 12.23
CA PHE A 3 12.24 -4.35 12.82
C PHE A 3 11.45 -5.13 11.77
N LEU A 4 11.69 -6.43 11.70
CA LEU A 4 10.98 -7.37 10.85
C LEU A 4 10.68 -8.61 11.66
N TYR A 5 9.43 -9.05 11.62
CA TYR A 5 8.99 -10.28 12.25
C TYR A 5 8.18 -11.10 11.24
N ASN A 6 8.44 -12.40 11.21
CA ASN A 6 7.70 -13.38 10.42
C ASN A 6 7.49 -14.61 11.31
N LYS A 7 6.26 -15.12 11.36
CA LYS A 7 5.91 -16.32 12.10
C LYS A 7 4.80 -17.07 11.39
N SER A 8 5.05 -18.34 11.10
CA SER A 8 4.02 -19.30 10.75
C SER A 8 3.50 -20.01 12.02
N LEU A 9 2.18 -20.10 12.15
CA LEU A 9 1.44 -20.82 13.19
C LEU A 9 0.54 -21.84 12.49
N ASN A 10 1.16 -22.96 12.10
CA ASN A 10 0.49 -23.96 11.28
C ASN A 10 -0.69 -24.63 11.99
N GLU A 11 -0.64 -24.76 13.32
CA GLU A 11 -1.70 -25.41 14.12
C GLU A 11 -3.02 -24.63 14.08
N SER A 12 -2.97 -23.30 14.08
CA SER A 12 -4.14 -22.44 13.96
C SER A 12 -4.47 -22.06 12.52
N GLY A 13 -3.65 -22.48 11.54
CA GLY A 13 -3.75 -22.05 10.14
C GLY A 13 -3.35 -20.58 9.91
N THR A 14 -2.74 -19.91 10.89
CA THR A 14 -2.35 -18.50 10.80
C THR A 14 -0.92 -18.38 10.26
N ASN A 15 -0.72 -17.57 9.23
CA ASN A 15 0.60 -17.23 8.71
C ASN A 15 0.81 -15.71 8.77
N ILE A 16 1.66 -15.27 9.69
CA ILE A 16 2.09 -13.89 9.80
C ILE A 16 3.36 -13.74 8.95
N GLN A 17 3.17 -13.38 7.69
CA GLN A 17 4.27 -13.29 6.72
C GLN A 17 5.24 -12.15 7.04
N LEU A 18 4.71 -11.00 7.46
CA LEU A 18 5.55 -9.85 7.74
C LEU A 18 4.85 -8.86 8.65
N VAL A 19 5.50 -8.56 9.78
CA VAL A 19 5.26 -7.33 10.55
C VAL A 19 6.55 -6.54 10.50
N GLY A 20 6.52 -5.41 9.81
CA GLY A 20 7.66 -4.55 9.59
C GLY A 20 7.43 -3.18 10.20
N TYR A 21 8.32 -2.74 11.08
CA TYR A 21 8.32 -1.37 11.58
C TYR A 21 9.67 -0.71 11.26
N ARG A 22 9.64 0.36 10.49
CA ARG A 22 10.81 1.19 10.21
C ARG A 22 10.61 2.56 10.82
N TYR A 23 11.61 3.05 11.53
CA TYR A 23 11.68 4.40 12.04
C TYR A 23 12.97 5.07 11.56
N SER A 24 12.84 6.29 11.05
CA SER A 24 13.93 7.12 10.55
C SER A 24 13.89 8.48 11.25
N THR A 25 15.06 8.94 11.70
CA THR A 25 15.22 10.26 12.33
C THR A 25 15.04 11.36 11.28
N SER A 26 14.79 12.60 11.73
CA SER A 26 14.58 13.76 10.85
C SER A 26 15.80 14.11 9.98
N GLY A 27 17.01 13.69 10.36
CA GLY A 27 18.23 13.88 9.56
C GLY A 27 18.58 12.71 8.63
N TYR A 28 17.74 11.66 8.58
CA TYR A 28 17.99 10.50 7.72
C TYR A 28 17.41 10.73 6.32
N PHE A 29 18.27 10.65 5.31
CA PHE A 29 17.93 10.75 3.90
C PHE A 29 18.44 9.52 3.16
N ASN A 30 17.67 9.00 2.20
CA ASN A 30 18.18 7.98 1.30
C ASN A 30 19.02 8.66 0.20
N PHE A 31 19.92 7.90 -0.44
CA PHE A 31 20.74 8.41 -1.55
C PHE A 31 19.90 9.01 -2.70
N ALA A 32 18.71 8.45 -2.94
CA ALA A 32 17.75 9.01 -3.90
C ALA A 32 17.32 10.43 -3.53
N ASP A 33 17.19 10.76 -2.24
CA ASP A 33 16.81 12.09 -1.76
C ASP A 33 17.95 13.10 -1.98
N THR A 34 19.22 12.68 -1.87
CA THR A 34 20.40 13.53 -2.11
C THR A 34 20.71 13.78 -3.59
N THR A 35 20.11 13.03 -4.51
CA THR A 35 20.32 13.22 -5.96
C THR A 35 19.39 14.30 -6.54
N TYR A 36 18.41 14.77 -5.76
CA TYR A 36 17.54 15.86 -6.17
C TYR A 36 18.22 17.22 -5.90
N SER A 37 18.81 17.80 -6.94
CA SER A 37 19.51 19.09 -6.89
C SER A 37 18.63 20.33 -6.62
N ARG A 38 17.33 20.17 -6.29
CA ARG A 38 16.41 21.29 -6.04
C ARG A 38 15.59 21.03 -4.77
N MET A 39 16.01 21.65 -3.67
CA MET A 39 15.17 21.90 -2.50
C MET A 39 14.04 22.86 -2.90
N ASN A 40 12.96 22.37 -3.49
CA ASN A 40 11.72 23.12 -3.78
C ASN A 40 11.90 24.34 -4.72
N GLY A 41 11.35 24.29 -5.94
CA GLY A 41 11.41 25.46 -6.82
C GLY A 41 10.59 25.34 -8.10
N TYR A 42 9.63 26.26 -8.26
CA TYR A 42 8.97 26.59 -9.52
C TYR A 42 9.81 27.63 -10.24
N ASN A 43 10.83 27.24 -11.01
CA ASN A 43 11.41 28.15 -12.00
C ASN A 43 11.84 27.32 -13.22
N ILE A 44 11.05 27.46 -14.28
CA ILE A 44 11.45 27.16 -15.64
C ILE A 44 11.87 28.54 -16.19
N GLU A 45 13.16 28.76 -16.41
CA GLU A 45 13.61 29.93 -17.16
C GLU A 45 13.25 29.72 -18.63
N THR A 46 12.20 30.39 -19.08
CA THR A 46 11.95 30.66 -20.51
C THR A 46 12.52 32.02 -20.87
N GLN A 47 13.07 32.16 -22.07
CA GLN A 47 13.73 33.39 -22.57
C GLN A 47 12.83 34.64 -22.64
N ASP A 48 11.53 34.54 -22.34
CA ASP A 48 10.53 35.60 -22.55
C ASP A 48 9.78 36.08 -21.29
N GLY A 49 10.33 35.83 -20.09
CA GLY A 49 9.78 36.35 -18.81
C GLY A 49 8.94 35.38 -18.00
N VAL A 50 8.60 35.78 -16.77
CA VAL A 50 7.99 34.93 -15.73
C VAL A 50 6.52 34.64 -16.04
N ILE A 51 6.22 33.49 -16.66
CA ILE A 51 4.85 32.99 -16.82
C ILE A 51 4.53 32.05 -15.66
N GLN A 52 3.52 32.39 -14.84
CA GLN A 52 3.00 31.47 -13.82
C GLN A 52 2.19 30.34 -14.46
N VAL A 53 2.88 29.32 -14.95
CA VAL A 53 2.24 28.06 -15.31
C VAL A 53 1.93 27.32 -14.00
N LYS A 54 0.65 27.28 -13.57
CA LYS A 54 0.20 26.33 -12.54
C LYS A 54 0.38 24.93 -13.13
N PRO A 55 1.40 24.14 -12.73
CA PRO A 55 1.52 22.80 -13.25
C PRO A 55 0.39 21.95 -12.67
N LYS A 56 -0.27 21.15 -13.51
CA LYS A 56 -1.21 20.12 -13.04
C LYS A 56 -0.45 19.19 -12.09
N PHE A 57 -0.94 19.11 -10.86
CA PHE A 57 -0.41 18.32 -9.76
C PHE A 57 -0.37 16.83 -10.10
N THR A 58 0.74 16.32 -10.64
CA THR A 58 0.92 14.87 -10.79
C THR A 58 2.08 14.30 -10.01
N ASP A 59 3.16 15.05 -9.73
CA ASP A 59 4.31 14.49 -9.00
C ASP A 59 4.94 15.49 -8.02
N TYR A 60 4.34 15.64 -6.84
CA TYR A 60 4.90 16.46 -5.76
C TYR A 60 5.92 15.65 -4.94
N TYR A 61 7.17 15.59 -5.40
CA TYR A 61 8.28 15.03 -4.62
C TYR A 61 8.96 16.16 -3.83
N ASN A 62 8.54 16.37 -2.58
CA ASN A 62 9.12 17.41 -1.72
C ASN A 62 10.03 16.79 -0.64
N LEU A 63 11.34 17.03 -0.79
CA LEU A 63 12.40 16.62 0.15
C LEU A 63 12.24 17.22 1.55
N ALA A 64 11.37 18.23 1.74
CA ALA A 64 11.08 18.82 3.04
C ALA A 64 10.32 17.85 3.97
N TYR A 65 9.67 16.82 3.45
CA TYR A 65 8.89 15.86 4.24
C TYR A 65 9.54 14.48 4.15
N ASN A 66 10.63 14.28 4.87
CA ASN A 66 11.26 12.97 4.93
C ASN A 66 10.40 11.97 5.73
N LYS A 67 10.47 10.71 5.29
CA LYS A 67 9.71 9.59 5.86
C LYS A 67 10.13 9.35 7.32
N ARG A 68 9.17 9.47 8.25
CA ARG A 68 9.40 9.30 9.69
C ARG A 68 9.29 7.84 10.12
N GLY A 69 8.13 7.24 9.90
CA GLY A 69 7.84 5.89 10.35
C GLY A 69 6.99 5.13 9.34
N LYS A 70 7.32 3.86 9.10
CA LYS A 70 6.53 2.95 8.25
C LYS A 70 6.19 1.70 9.03
N LEU A 71 4.90 1.44 9.21
CA LEU A 71 4.38 0.15 9.64
C LEU A 71 3.89 -0.63 8.42
N GLN A 72 4.20 -1.91 8.35
CA GLN A 72 3.70 -2.85 7.34
C GLN A 72 3.26 -4.12 8.04
N LEU A 73 2.10 -4.63 7.66
CA LEU A 73 1.54 -5.87 8.21
C LEU A 73 0.98 -6.70 7.06
N THR A 74 1.27 -7.98 7.07
CA THR A 74 0.69 -8.97 6.17
C THR A 74 0.42 -10.26 6.95
N VAL A 75 -0.85 -10.64 7.01
CA VAL A 75 -1.35 -11.82 7.72
C VAL A 75 -2.26 -12.58 6.78
N THR A 76 -2.08 -13.89 6.73
CA THR A 76 -2.96 -14.82 6.05
C THR A 76 -3.47 -15.81 7.06
N GLN A 77 -4.75 -16.14 7.01
CA GLN A 77 -5.39 -17.07 7.92
C GLN A 77 -6.16 -18.09 7.09
N GLN A 78 -5.77 -19.35 7.19
CA GLN A 78 -6.55 -20.45 6.66
C GLN A 78 -7.75 -20.70 7.58
N LEU A 79 -8.95 -20.70 7.02
CA LEU A 79 -10.21 -20.93 7.71
C LEU A 79 -10.78 -22.27 7.24
N GLY A 80 -10.51 -23.32 8.02
CA GLY A 80 -10.87 -24.68 7.63
C GLY A 80 -10.09 -25.16 6.41
N ARG A 81 -10.74 -25.90 5.51
CA ARG A 81 -10.10 -26.47 4.30
C ARG A 81 -10.36 -25.65 3.04
N THR A 82 -11.42 -24.86 3.03
CA THR A 82 -12.00 -24.26 1.82
C THR A 82 -11.80 -22.76 1.74
N SER A 83 -11.44 -22.09 2.84
CA SER A 83 -11.39 -20.64 2.89
C SER A 83 -10.03 -20.12 3.37
N THR A 84 -9.62 -18.98 2.81
CA THR A 84 -8.41 -18.27 3.18
C THR A 84 -8.74 -16.78 3.29
N LEU A 85 -8.50 -16.21 4.47
CA LEU A 85 -8.55 -14.78 4.71
C LEU A 85 -7.14 -14.20 4.57
N TYR A 86 -6.99 -13.10 3.84
CA TYR A 86 -5.77 -12.32 3.81
C TYR A 86 -6.04 -10.89 4.26
N LEU A 87 -5.10 -10.35 5.02
CA LEU A 87 -5.12 -9.00 5.55
C LEU A 87 -3.74 -8.41 5.31
N SER A 88 -3.68 -7.24 4.69
CA SER A 88 -2.45 -6.49 4.52
C SER A 88 -2.68 -5.02 4.73
N GLY A 89 -1.68 -4.32 5.22
CA GLY A 89 -1.76 -2.89 5.38
C GLY A 89 -0.43 -2.23 5.60
N SER A 90 -0.38 -0.94 5.33
CA SER A 90 0.76 -0.09 5.66
C SER A 90 0.31 1.29 6.10
N HIS A 91 1.11 1.87 6.99
CA HIS A 91 0.90 3.22 7.49
C HIS A 91 2.24 3.95 7.51
N GLN A 92 2.31 5.06 6.79
CA GLN A 92 3.52 5.85 6.61
C GLN A 92 3.29 7.27 7.13
N THR A 93 4.19 7.71 7.99
CA THR A 93 4.23 9.06 8.54
C THR A 93 5.43 9.83 7.99
N TYR A 94 5.33 11.16 8.05
CA TYR A 94 6.34 12.09 7.56
C TYR A 94 6.72 13.09 8.65
N TRP A 95 7.94 13.59 8.64
CA TRP A 95 8.33 14.72 9.48
C TRP A 95 7.79 16.02 8.88
N GLY A 96 7.49 17.02 9.70
CA GLY A 96 7.03 18.35 9.24
C GLY A 96 5.57 18.43 8.79
N THR A 97 4.82 17.32 8.79
CA THR A 97 3.38 17.30 8.49
C THR A 97 2.66 16.24 9.32
N SER A 98 1.36 16.45 9.57
CA SER A 98 0.46 15.44 10.14
C SER A 98 -0.15 14.52 9.08
N ASN A 99 0.18 14.72 7.79
CA ASN A 99 -0.31 13.89 6.70
C ASN A 99 0.35 12.51 6.72
N VAL A 100 -0.41 11.51 6.26
CA VAL A 100 -0.02 10.09 6.31
C VAL A 100 -0.45 9.38 5.05
N ASP A 101 0.32 8.38 4.62
CA ASP A 101 -0.16 7.40 3.66
C ASP A 101 -0.71 6.19 4.41
N GLU A 102 -1.91 5.79 4.04
CA GLU A 102 -2.56 4.60 4.57
C GLU A 102 -2.95 3.70 3.40
N GLN A 103 -2.58 2.43 3.50
CA GLN A 103 -3.03 1.40 2.58
C GLN A 103 -3.53 0.23 3.41
N PHE A 104 -4.69 -0.28 3.08
CA PHE A 104 -5.27 -1.44 3.73
C PHE A 104 -5.96 -2.30 2.68
N GLN A 105 -5.74 -3.60 2.74
CA GLN A 105 -6.42 -4.57 1.89
C GLN A 105 -6.80 -5.77 2.73
N ALA A 106 -8.05 -6.19 2.59
CA ALA A 106 -8.57 -7.40 3.16
C ALA A 106 -9.22 -8.21 2.06
N GLY A 107 -9.15 -9.53 2.13
CA GLY A 107 -10.00 -10.34 1.28
C GLY A 107 -10.14 -11.75 1.78
N LEU A 108 -11.25 -12.35 1.39
CA LEU A 108 -11.65 -13.69 1.70
C LEU A 108 -11.77 -14.44 0.38
N ASN A 109 -10.99 -15.49 0.23
CA ASN A 109 -11.11 -16.44 -0.86
C ASN A 109 -11.73 -17.72 -0.31
N THR A 110 -12.76 -18.23 -0.97
CA THR A 110 -13.41 -19.49 -0.63
C THR A 110 -13.53 -20.34 -1.89
N ALA A 111 -12.92 -21.51 -1.86
CA ALA A 111 -13.05 -22.55 -2.87
C ALA A 111 -14.04 -23.60 -2.37
N PHE A 112 -15.20 -23.71 -3.02
CA PHE A 112 -16.17 -24.75 -2.76
C PHE A 112 -16.33 -25.59 -4.02
N GLU A 113 -15.92 -26.87 -3.94
CA GLU A 113 -15.80 -27.76 -5.10
C GLU A 113 -14.96 -27.10 -6.20
N ASP A 114 -15.57 -26.83 -7.35
CA ASP A 114 -14.94 -26.19 -8.50
C ASP A 114 -15.12 -24.66 -8.50
N ILE A 115 -15.99 -24.13 -7.65
CA ILE A 115 -16.37 -22.71 -7.66
C ILE A 115 -15.47 -21.93 -6.70
N ASN A 116 -14.86 -20.86 -7.20
CA ASN A 116 -14.06 -19.95 -6.40
C ASN A 116 -14.79 -18.62 -6.21
N TRP A 117 -14.93 -18.21 -4.95
CA TRP A 117 -15.49 -16.93 -4.53
C TRP A 117 -14.38 -16.09 -3.91
N THR A 118 -14.16 -14.88 -4.40
CA THR A 118 -13.23 -13.93 -3.82
C THR A 118 -13.95 -12.64 -3.48
N LEU A 119 -14.03 -12.33 -2.19
CA LEU A 119 -14.45 -11.02 -1.70
C LEU A 119 -13.20 -10.24 -1.32
N SER A 120 -13.03 -9.03 -1.83
CA SER A 120 -11.89 -8.18 -1.52
C SER A 120 -12.34 -6.77 -1.20
N TYR A 121 -11.64 -6.16 -0.27
CA TYR A 121 -11.81 -4.79 0.16
C TYR A 121 -10.44 -4.11 0.15
N SER A 122 -10.36 -2.93 -0.43
CA SER A 122 -9.16 -2.12 -0.40
C SER A 122 -9.48 -0.69 -0.03
N LEU A 123 -8.54 -0.07 0.67
CA LEU A 123 -8.59 1.31 1.11
C LEU A 123 -7.22 1.92 0.89
N THR A 124 -7.19 3.05 0.20
CA THR A 124 -5.96 3.81 -0.06
C THR A 124 -6.20 5.28 0.23
N LYS A 125 -5.28 5.87 0.97
CA LYS A 125 -5.25 7.30 1.29
C LYS A 125 -3.82 7.78 1.14
N ASN A 126 -3.67 8.86 0.39
CA ASN A 126 -2.38 9.41 0.01
C ASN A 126 -2.15 10.73 0.76
N ALA A 127 -0.95 10.97 1.28
CA ALA A 127 -0.66 12.11 2.14
C ALA A 127 -0.83 13.48 1.44
N TRP A 128 -0.75 13.50 0.11
CA TRP A 128 -0.84 14.72 -0.71
C TRP A 128 -2.14 14.83 -1.50
N GLN A 129 -3.08 13.89 -1.33
CA GLN A 129 -4.39 13.94 -1.95
C GLN A 129 -5.47 13.93 -0.88
N LYS A 130 -6.49 14.77 -1.05
CA LYS A 130 -7.62 14.81 -0.13
C LYS A 130 -8.64 13.77 -0.55
N GLY A 131 -8.95 12.85 0.35
CA GLY A 131 -9.92 11.79 0.12
C GLY A 131 -9.40 10.44 0.58
N ARG A 132 -10.30 9.46 0.59
CA ARG A 132 -9.97 8.06 0.87
C ARG A 132 -10.67 7.24 -0.19
N ASP A 133 -9.88 6.53 -0.98
CA ASP A 133 -10.41 5.67 -2.02
C ASP A 133 -10.67 4.30 -1.40
N GLN A 134 -11.89 3.82 -1.55
CA GLN A 134 -12.34 2.55 -0.99
C GLN A 134 -12.98 1.74 -2.11
N MET A 135 -12.60 0.48 -2.23
CA MET A 135 -13.15 -0.42 -3.24
C MET A 135 -13.53 -1.74 -2.58
N LEU A 136 -14.76 -2.16 -2.80
CA LEU A 136 -15.27 -3.48 -2.46
C LEU A 136 -15.53 -4.23 -3.76
N ALA A 137 -14.99 -5.43 -3.90
CA ALA A 137 -15.14 -6.25 -5.10
C ALA A 137 -15.47 -7.69 -4.72
N LEU A 138 -16.45 -8.26 -5.42
CA LEU A 138 -16.80 -9.67 -5.36
C LEU A 138 -16.52 -10.28 -6.73
N ASN A 139 -15.76 -11.38 -6.74
CA ASN A 139 -15.47 -12.16 -7.93
C ASN A 139 -15.92 -13.60 -7.71
N VAL A 140 -16.52 -14.18 -8.74
CA VAL A 140 -16.99 -15.57 -8.76
C VAL A 140 -16.45 -16.21 -10.02
N ASN A 141 -15.74 -17.33 -9.88
CA ASN A 141 -15.20 -18.09 -10.99
C ASN A 141 -15.79 -19.51 -10.97
N ILE A 142 -16.44 -19.89 -12.07
CA ILE A 142 -17.11 -21.19 -12.25
C ILE A 142 -16.49 -21.84 -13.50
N PRO A 143 -15.62 -22.86 -13.35
CA PRO A 143 -15.09 -23.60 -14.49
C PRO A 143 -16.12 -24.61 -15.01
N PHE A 144 -16.24 -24.71 -16.33
CA PHE A 144 -17.21 -25.58 -17.00
C PHE A 144 -16.70 -27.01 -17.25
N SER A 145 -15.48 -27.35 -16.80
CA SER A 145 -14.81 -28.62 -17.11
C SER A 145 -15.55 -29.86 -16.62
N HIS A 146 -16.33 -29.74 -15.54
CA HIS A 146 -17.14 -30.84 -15.01
C HIS A 146 -18.57 -30.89 -15.59
N TRP A 147 -18.96 -29.94 -16.44
CA TRP A 147 -20.32 -29.87 -17.02
C TRP A 147 -20.38 -30.33 -18.49
N ALA A 148 -19.24 -30.55 -19.14
CA ALA A 148 -19.15 -30.93 -20.55
C ALA A 148 -18.76 -32.41 -20.77
N ALA A 149 -19.28 -33.33 -19.94
CA ALA A 149 -19.29 -34.75 -20.29
C ALA A 149 -20.50 -35.04 -21.20
N PHE A 150 -20.33 -34.81 -22.50
CA PHE A 150 -21.20 -35.34 -23.55
C PHE A 150 -20.59 -36.61 -24.13
#